data_AF-A0A7Z9XBX0-F1
#
_entry.id   AF-A0A7Z9XBX0-F1
#
_cell.length_a   1.000
_cell.length_b   1.000
_cell.length_c   1.000
_cell.angle_alpha   90.00
_cell.angle_beta   90.00
_cell.angle_gamma   90.00
#
_symmetry.space_group_name_H-M   'P 1'
#
loop_
_entity.id
_entity.type
_entity.pdbx_description
1 polymer ?
#
loop_
_entity_poly.entity_id
_entity_poly.type
_entity_poly.pdbx_seq_one_letter_code
_entity_poly.pdbx_strand_id
1 'polypeptide(L)'
;MIKAKVRINRTEPDYKQEGYTRRRGAKVSKTLDRIKKLELSPHELKYYGLSERWKEEIPAKVLERLAKAIEKNKEALKELEKY
;
A
#
# COMPACT_ATOMS: atom_id res chain seq x y z
N MET A 1 -16.19 -42.90 -23.39
CA MET A 1 -15.81 -41.92 -22.35
C MET A 1 -14.33 -41.58 -22.51
N ILE A 2 -13.99 -40.45 -23.13
CA ILE A 2 -12.60 -40.03 -23.35
C ILE A 2 -12.31 -38.89 -22.35
N LYS A 3 -11.52 -39.18 -21.31
CA LYS A 3 -11.04 -38.16 -20.36
C LYS A 3 -9.79 -37.50 -20.95
N ALA A 4 -9.96 -36.40 -21.66
CA ALA A 4 -8.85 -35.53 -22.03
C ALA A 4 -8.33 -34.80 -20.79
N LYS A 5 -7.19 -35.25 -20.24
CA LYS A 5 -6.39 -34.48 -19.27
C LYS A 5 -5.79 -33.29 -20.02
N VAL A 6 -6.46 -32.14 -19.98
CA VAL A 6 -5.87 -30.87 -20.41
C VAL A 6 -4.78 -30.51 -19.42
N ARG A 7 -3.53 -30.77 -19.81
CA ARG A 7 -2.33 -30.37 -19.09
C ARG A 7 -2.18 -28.86 -19.31
N ILE A 8 -2.67 -28.08 -18.36
CA ILE A 8 -2.49 -26.62 -18.38
C ILE A 8 -1.02 -26.38 -18.06
N ASN A 9 -0.19 -26.25 -19.10
CA ASN A 9 1.12 -25.64 -18.96
C ASN A 9 0.89 -24.18 -18.58
N ARG A 10 0.79 -23.90 -17.27
CA ARG A 10 0.98 -22.55 -16.72
C ARG A 10 2.42 -22.17 -17.04
N THR A 11 2.62 -21.48 -18.15
CA THR A 11 3.78 -20.63 -18.35
C THR A 11 3.74 -19.56 -17.25
N GLU A 12 4.46 -19.82 -16.16
CA GLU A 12 4.85 -18.79 -15.21
C GLU A 12 5.62 -17.73 -15.98
N PRO A 13 5.23 -16.44 -15.91
CA PRO A 13 6.12 -15.41 -16.39
C PRO A 13 7.34 -15.39 -15.47
N ASP A 14 8.49 -15.77 -16.01
CA ASP A 14 9.81 -15.59 -15.40
C ASP A 14 10.10 -14.08 -15.30
N TYR A 15 9.46 -13.42 -14.34
CA TYR A 15 9.86 -12.09 -13.95
C TYR A 15 11.16 -12.25 -13.16
N LYS A 16 12.28 -12.06 -13.85
CA LYS A 16 13.55 -11.62 -13.25
C LYS A 16 13.27 -10.36 -12.41
N GLN A 17 12.98 -10.55 -11.13
CA GLN A 17 12.39 -9.55 -10.22
C GLN A 17 13.39 -8.97 -9.20
N GLU A 18 14.71 -9.10 -9.43
CA GLU A 18 15.71 -8.67 -8.44
C GLU A 18 15.95 -7.15 -8.39
N GLY A 19 15.58 -6.39 -9.42
CA GLY A 19 15.77 -4.92 -9.45
C GLY A 19 14.53 -4.07 -9.07
N TYR A 20 13.33 -4.58 -9.37
CA TYR A 20 12.07 -3.84 -9.20
C TYR A 20 11.56 -3.82 -7.75
N THR A 21 11.87 -4.87 -6.98
CA THR A 21 11.49 -5.01 -5.58
C THR A 21 12.25 -4.04 -4.67
N ARG A 22 13.56 -3.82 -4.88
CA ARG A 22 14.35 -2.89 -4.05
C ARG A 22 13.86 -1.44 -4.14
N ARG A 23 13.63 -0.92 -5.36
CA ARG A 23 13.19 0.47 -5.55
C ARG A 23 11.76 0.71 -5.04
N ARG A 24 10.83 -0.23 -5.24
CA ARG A 24 9.46 -0.13 -4.68
C ARG A 24 9.46 -0.29 -3.16
N GLY A 25 10.24 -1.21 -2.61
CA GLY A 25 10.40 -1.37 -1.16
C GLY A 25 10.89 -0.09 -0.49
N ALA A 26 11.89 0.57 -1.09
CA ALA A 26 12.40 1.85 -0.59
C ALA A 26 11.35 2.98 -0.63
N LYS A 27 10.48 3.02 -1.65
CA LYS A 27 9.39 4.01 -1.72
C LYS A 27 8.29 3.76 -0.69
N VAL A 28 7.87 2.50 -0.54
CA VAL A 28 6.87 2.10 0.48
C VAL A 28 7.39 2.42 1.89
N SER A 29 8.68 2.18 2.16
CA SER A 29 9.30 2.55 3.44
C SER A 29 9.21 4.05 3.72
N LYS A 30 9.56 4.91 2.75
CA LYS A 30 9.47 6.37 2.92
C LYS A 30 8.03 6.85 3.18
N THR A 31 7.05 6.25 2.50
CA THR A 31 5.64 6.59 2.68
C THR A 31 5.13 6.10 4.04
N LEU A 32 5.56 4.93 4.50
CA LEU A 32 5.28 4.44 5.84
C LEU A 32 5.86 5.37 6.92
N ASP A 33 7.10 5.83 6.76
CA ASP A 33 7.73 6.79 7.68
C ASP A 33 6.97 8.12 7.73
N ARG A 34 6.46 8.60 6.59
CA ARG A 34 5.62 9.80 6.53
C ARG A 34 4.32 9.63 7.29
N ILE A 35 3.64 8.48 7.15
CA ILE A 35 2.40 8.20 7.88
C ILE A 35 2.66 8.15 9.38
N LYS A 36 3.75 7.53 9.83
CA LYS A 36 4.11 7.47 11.27
C LYS A 36 4.37 8.86 11.85
N LYS A 37 4.99 9.74 11.07
CA LYS A 37 5.28 11.14 11.44
C LYS A 37 4.10 12.09 11.29
N LEU A 38 2.97 11.63 10.75
CA LEU A 38 1.80 12.47 10.52
C LEU A 38 1.19 12.90 11.84
N GLU A 39 1.28 14.17 12.21
CA GLU A 39 0.60 14.70 13.40
C GLU A 39 -0.70 15.34 12.95
N LEU A 40 -1.81 14.83 13.48
CA LEU A 40 -3.13 15.39 13.24
C LEU A 40 -3.43 16.38 14.36
N SER A 41 -3.92 17.56 13.99
CA SER A 41 -4.40 18.53 14.96
C SER A 41 -5.66 18.01 15.68
N PRO A 42 -5.98 18.51 16.89
CA PRO A 42 -7.18 18.09 17.63
C PRO A 42 -8.49 18.26 16.84
N HIS A 43 -8.55 19.27 15.96
CA HIS A 43 -9.69 19.48 15.08
C HIS A 43 -9.83 18.38 14.03
N GLU A 44 -8.72 17.97 13.40
CA GLU A 44 -8.69 16.86 12.44
C GLU A 44 -9.02 15.53 13.11
N LEU A 45 -8.47 15.28 14.31
CA LEU A 45 -8.80 14.09 15.09
C LEU A 45 -10.31 13.99 15.34
N LYS A 46 -10.94 15.09 15.79
CA LYS A 46 -12.39 15.14 16.00
C LYS A 46 -13.17 14.94 14.70
N TYR A 47 -12.73 15.56 13.59
CA TYR A 47 -13.37 15.43 12.29
C TYR A 47 -13.34 13.99 11.77
N TYR A 48 -12.22 13.29 11.93
CA TYR A 48 -12.06 11.90 11.53
C TYR A 48 -12.56 10.88 12.57
N GLY A 49 -13.05 11.34 13.73
CA GLY A 49 -13.48 10.47 14.82
C GLY A 49 -12.34 9.64 15.42
N LEU A 50 -11.10 10.15 15.36
CA LEU A 50 -9.89 9.49 15.82
C LEU A 50 -9.56 9.89 17.26
N SER A 51 -9.05 8.95 18.05
CA SER A 51 -8.54 9.21 19.39
C SER A 51 -7.17 9.91 19.32
N GLU A 52 -6.75 10.57 20.40
CA GLU A 52 -5.40 11.17 20.47
C GLU A 52 -4.28 10.14 20.29
N ARG A 53 -4.57 8.86 20.57
CA ARG A 53 -3.65 7.72 20.42
C ARG A 53 -3.94 6.88 19.18
N TRP A 54 -4.64 7.41 18.19
CA TRP A 54 -5.03 6.68 16.97
C TRP A 54 -3.86 5.95 16.29
N LYS A 55 -2.64 6.49 16.38
CA LYS A 55 -1.44 5.84 15.83
C LYS A 55 -1.10 4.51 16.48
N GLU A 56 -1.34 4.38 17.78
CA GLU A 56 -1.09 3.17 18.56
C GLU A 56 -2.17 2.11 18.30
N GLU A 57 -3.37 2.56 17.95
CA GLU A 57 -4.51 1.70 17.64
C GLU A 57 -4.42 1.06 16.25
N ILE A 58 -3.67 1.65 15.32
CA ILE A 58 -3.52 1.10 13.97
C ILE A 58 -2.41 0.04 13.93
N PRO A 59 -2.72 -1.23 13.56
CA PRO A 59 -1.71 -2.26 13.43
C PRO A 59 -0.69 -1.91 12.33
N ALA A 60 0.59 -2.21 12.58
CA ALA A 60 1.67 -1.95 11.61
C ALA A 60 1.39 -2.54 10.21
N LYS A 61 0.73 -3.71 10.14
CA LYS A 61 0.33 -4.36 8.89
C LYS A 61 -0.68 -3.54 8.08
N VAL A 62 -1.56 -2.79 8.76
CA VAL A 62 -2.52 -1.87 8.12
C VAL A 62 -1.78 -0.67 7.56
N LEU A 63 -0.85 -0.08 8.31
CA LEU A 63 -0.01 1.02 7.83
C LEU A 63 0.81 0.64 6.59
N GLU A 64 1.38 -0.56 6.56
CA GLU A 64 2.10 -1.07 5.38
C GLU A 64 1.19 -1.24 4.16
N ARG A 65 -0.04 -1.74 4.36
CA ARG A 65 -1.03 -1.86 3.28
C ARG A 65 -1.44 -0.49 2.77
N LEU A 66 -1.63 0.47 3.67
CA LEU A 66 -1.93 1.86 3.33
C LEU A 66 -0.79 2.48 2.51
N ALA A 67 0.46 2.34 2.97
CA ALA A 67 1.64 2.83 2.26
C ALA A 67 1.76 2.22 0.85
N LYS A 68 1.49 0.91 0.70
CA LYS A 68 1.44 0.25 -0.61
C LYS A 68 0.30 0.77 -1.48
N ALA A 69 -0.87 1.02 -0.90
CA ALA A 69 -2.02 1.56 -1.64
C ALA A 69 -1.77 2.98 -2.12
N ILE A 70 -1.17 3.83 -1.30
CA ILE A 70 -0.79 5.21 -1.65
C ILE A 70 0.24 5.20 -2.78
N GLU A 71 1.29 4.38 -2.68
CA GLU A 71 2.29 4.28 -3.75
C GLU A 71 1.70 3.72 -5.05
N LYS A 72 0.77 2.76 -4.96
CA LYS A 72 0.09 2.18 -6.13
C LYS A 72 -0.81 3.20 -6.84
N ASN A 73 -1.50 4.06 -6.07
CA ASN A 73 -2.48 5.01 -6.59
C ASN A 73 -1.96 6.45 -6.62
N LYS A 74 -0.63 6.66 -6.52
CA LYS A 74 -0.03 7.98 -6.39
C LYS A 74 -0.43 8.96 -7.50
N GLU A 75 -0.55 8.47 -8.73
CA GLU A 75 -0.97 9.30 -9.87
C GLU A 75 -2.44 9.73 -9.72
N ALA A 76 -3.34 8.80 -9.38
CA ALA A 76 -4.74 9.13 -9.14
C ALA A 76 -4.91 10.10 -7.95
N LEU A 77 -4.15 9.92 -6.87
CA LEU A 77 -4.16 10.83 -5.72
C LEU A 77 -3.68 12.24 -6.10
N LYS A 78 -2.67 12.34 -6.97
CA LYS A 78 -2.17 13.63 -7.47
C LYS A 78 -3.18 14.35 -8.37
N GLU A 79 -3.98 13.59 -9.13
CA GLU A 79 -5.06 14.18 -9.92
C GLU A 79 -6.23 14.65 -9.03
N LEU A 80 -6.52 13.93 -7.94
CA LEU A 80 -7.55 14.33 -6.97
C LEU A 80 -7.16 15.57 -6.16
N GLU A 81 -5.87 15.81 -5.92
CA GLU A 81 -5.36 17.01 -5.22
C GLU A 81 -5.64 18.32 -5.98
N LYS A 82 -5.95 18.26 -7.28
CA LYS A 82 -6.24 19.44 -8.10
C LYS A 82 -7.64 20.00 -7.90
N TYR A 83 -8.54 19.25 -7.27
CA TYR A 83 -9.94 19.59 -7.04
C TYR A 83 -10.17 19.93 -5.57
#